data_AF-B1YAT1-F1
#
_entry.id   AF-B1YAT1-F1
#
_cell.length_a   1.000
_cell.length_b   1.000
_cell.length_c   1.000
_cell.angle_alpha   90.00
_cell.angle_beta   90.00
_cell.angle_gamma   90.00
#
_symmetry.space_group_name_H-M   'P 1'
#
loop_
_entity.id
_entity.type
_entity.pdbx_description
1 polymer ?
#
loop_
_entity_poly.entity_id
_entity_poly.type
_entity_poly.pdbx_seq_one_letter_code
_entity_poly.pdbx_strand_id
1 'polypeptide(L)'
;MEKIANWVDAFNNIARNENNFHSFLIERGENSLDATLTLEEVGHVGGCIGGAFAAATLTMREGKATLEISTGNYRKCPTEAGYVADYAKTSVERLDLGGDPELISYVKSLKNEGDFIALLEAVIQSAASS
;
A
#
# COMPACT_ATOMS: atom_id res chain seq x y z
N MET A 1 13.58 -4.95 -8.13
CA MET A 1 12.75 -5.16 -9.34
C MET A 1 11.76 -6.31 -9.23
N GLU A 2 12.18 -7.55 -8.97
CA GLU A 2 11.28 -8.72 -8.90
C GLU A 2 10.09 -8.53 -7.94
N LYS A 3 10.33 -7.97 -6.74
CA LYS A 3 9.26 -7.73 -5.77
C LYS A 3 8.28 -6.62 -6.18
N ILE A 4 8.74 -5.63 -6.95
CA ILE A 4 7.88 -4.57 -7.50
C ILE A 4 6.96 -5.18 -8.56
N ALA A 5 7.51 -6.00 -9.46
CA ALA A 5 6.71 -6.74 -10.45
C ALA A 5 5.67 -7.64 -9.77
N ASN A 6 6.08 -8.43 -8.77
CA ASN A 6 5.17 -9.27 -8.00
C ASN A 6 4.05 -8.47 -7.31
N TRP A 7 4.37 -7.27 -6.82
CA TRP A 7 3.38 -6.37 -6.23
C TRP A 7 2.40 -5.85 -7.28
N VAL A 8 2.89 -5.38 -8.44
CA VAL A 8 2.05 -4.91 -9.54
C VAL A 8 1.13 -6.02 -10.04
N ASP A 9 1.63 -7.24 -10.18
CA ASP A 9 0.83 -8.39 -10.61
C ASP A 9 -0.26 -8.74 -9.58
N ALA A 10 0.09 -8.78 -8.29
CA ALA A 10 -0.89 -9.02 -7.23
C ALA A 10 -1.96 -7.92 -7.18
N PHE A 11 -1.54 -6.65 -7.23
CA PHE A 11 -2.44 -5.49 -7.24
C PHE A 11 -3.40 -5.58 -8.43
N ASN A 12 -2.90 -5.81 -9.64
CA ASN A 12 -3.73 -5.91 -10.85
C ASN A 12 -4.66 -7.13 -10.83
N ASN A 13 -4.20 -8.26 -10.31
CA ASN A 13 -5.03 -9.46 -10.19
C ASN A 13 -6.20 -9.23 -9.23
N ILE A 14 -5.96 -8.60 -8.08
CA ILE A 14 -7.00 -8.27 -7.10
C ILE A 14 -7.93 -7.17 -7.67
N ALA A 15 -7.40 -6.14 -8.32
CA ALA A 15 -8.17 -5.01 -8.87
C ALA A 15 -9.18 -5.44 -9.93
N ARG A 16 -8.88 -6.51 -10.68
CA ARG A 16 -9.75 -7.08 -11.71
C ARG A 16 -10.82 -8.01 -11.15
N ASN A 17 -10.73 -8.41 -9.88
CA ASN A 17 -11.72 -9.26 -9.24
C ASN A 17 -12.94 -8.41 -8.82
N GLU A 18 -14.15 -8.85 -9.16
CA GLU A 18 -15.40 -8.18 -8.75
C GLU A 18 -15.61 -8.20 -7.23
N ASN A 19 -15.02 -9.17 -6.54
CA ASN A 19 -15.04 -9.29 -5.08
C ASN A 19 -13.69 -8.87 -4.49
N ASN A 20 -13.42 -7.57 -4.51
CA ASN A 20 -12.29 -6.98 -3.83
C ASN A 20 -12.73 -5.93 -2.79
N PHE A 21 -11.82 -5.63 -1.88
CA PHE A 21 -11.92 -4.50 -0.97
C PHE A 21 -10.77 -3.55 -1.25
N HIS A 22 -11.11 -2.27 -1.31
CA HIS A 22 -10.18 -1.20 -1.63
C HIS A 22 -10.30 -0.12 -0.56
N SER A 23 -9.17 0.26 0.03
CA SER A 23 -9.10 1.35 0.98
C SER A 23 -7.88 2.23 0.75
N PHE A 24 -8.09 3.53 0.90
CA PHE A 24 -7.03 4.52 1.00
C PHE A 24 -7.17 5.28 2.32
N LEU A 25 -6.07 5.38 3.07
CA LEU A 25 -5.98 6.14 4.30
C LEU A 25 -4.82 7.13 4.20
N ILE A 26 -5.05 8.35 4.65
CA ILE A 26 -4.00 9.36 4.77
C ILE A 26 -4.06 10.06 6.13
N GLU A 27 -2.94 10.03 6.84
CA GLU A 27 -2.77 10.64 8.15
C GLU A 27 -1.66 11.68 8.09
N ARG A 28 -1.89 12.85 8.69
CA ARG A 28 -0.97 13.99 8.63
C ARG A 28 -0.67 14.51 10.02
N GLY A 29 0.61 14.76 10.25
CA GLY A 29 1.10 15.57 11.36
C GLY A 29 1.90 16.76 10.84
N GLU A 30 2.43 17.57 11.75
CA GLU A 30 3.20 18.78 11.43
C GLU A 30 4.43 18.48 10.54
N ASN A 31 5.12 17.37 10.83
CA ASN A 31 6.33 16.93 10.12
C ASN A 31 6.24 15.47 9.68
N SER A 32 5.03 14.94 9.56
CA SER A 32 4.79 13.54 9.23
C SER A 32 3.61 13.38 8.28
N LEU A 33 3.71 12.39 7.41
CA LEU A 33 2.60 11.94 6.58
C LEU A 33 2.69 10.43 6.44
N ASP A 34 1.58 9.74 6.62
CA ASP A 34 1.42 8.34 6.22
C ASP A 34 0.26 8.25 5.25
N ALA A 35 0.49 7.67 4.08
CA ALA A 35 -0.55 7.36 3.12
C ALA A 35 -0.47 5.87 2.79
N THR A 36 -1.56 5.15 2.98
CA THR A 36 -1.63 3.71 2.70
C THR A 36 -2.77 3.42 1.75
N LEU A 37 -2.42 2.79 0.64
CA LEU A 37 -3.34 2.16 -0.31
C LEU A 37 -3.32 0.66 -0.06
N THR A 38 -4.48 0.06 0.15
CA THR A 38 -4.63 -1.38 0.35
C THR A 38 -5.70 -1.93 -0.57
N LEU A 39 -5.37 -3.04 -1.22
CA LEU A 39 -6.27 -3.82 -2.04
C LEU A 39 -6.28 -5.27 -1.53
N GLU A 40 -7.47 -5.82 -1.36
CA GLU A 40 -7.70 -7.12 -0.73
C GLU A 40 -8.66 -7.95 -1.58
N GLU A 41 -8.36 -9.23 -1.77
CA GLU A 41 -9.30 -10.19 -2.31
C GLU A 41 -10.29 -10.64 -1.23
N VAL A 42 -11.60 -10.55 -1.51
CA VAL A 42 -12.64 -10.91 -0.54
C VAL A 42 -13.14 -12.33 -0.81
N GLY A 43 -12.45 -13.31 -0.21
CA GLY A 43 -12.81 -14.72 -0.24
C GLY A 43 -13.35 -15.25 1.09
N HIS A 44 -14.01 -16.41 1.06
CA HIS A 44 -14.40 -17.15 2.27
C HIS A 44 -13.31 -18.16 2.65
N VAL A 45 -12.76 -18.06 3.86
CA VAL A 45 -11.70 -18.94 4.38
C VAL A 45 -12.10 -19.46 5.76
N GLY A 46 -12.75 -20.64 5.79
CA GLY A 46 -13.08 -21.36 7.02
C GLY A 46 -13.86 -20.52 8.03
N GLY A 47 -14.94 -19.85 7.59
CA GLY A 47 -15.78 -18.97 8.42
C GLY A 47 -15.26 -17.55 8.60
N CYS A 48 -14.11 -17.22 8.02
CA CYS A 48 -13.54 -15.87 7.99
C CYS A 48 -13.58 -15.31 6.57
N ILE A 49 -13.37 -14.00 6.44
CA ILE A 49 -13.05 -13.37 5.16
C ILE A 49 -11.53 -13.40 4.99
N GLY A 50 -11.02 -13.65 3.79
CA GLY A 50 -9.58 -13.61 3.55
C GLY A 50 -9.22 -13.90 2.10
N GLY A 51 -7.97 -13.67 1.78
CA GLY A 51 -7.45 -13.79 0.43
C GLY A 51 -6.07 -13.15 0.31
N ALA A 52 -5.63 -12.93 -0.92
CA ALA A 52 -4.42 -12.15 -1.17
C ALA A 52 -4.65 -10.66 -0.86
N PHE A 53 -3.59 -9.95 -0.48
CA PHE A 53 -3.59 -8.50 -0.42
C PHE A 53 -2.36 -7.90 -1.10
N ALA A 54 -2.50 -6.67 -1.56
CA ALA A 54 -1.42 -5.80 -2.02
C ALA A 54 -1.59 -4.43 -1.35
N ALA A 55 -0.53 -3.92 -0.73
CA ALA A 55 -0.54 -2.62 -0.06
C ALA A 55 0.68 -1.79 -0.45
N ALA A 56 0.50 -0.48 -0.58
CA ALA A 56 1.55 0.51 -0.74
C ALA A 56 1.42 1.56 0.36
N THR A 57 2.47 1.77 1.13
CA THR A 57 2.52 2.72 2.25
C THR A 57 3.65 3.71 2.02
N LEU A 58 3.30 4.98 1.84
CA LEU A 58 4.24 6.09 1.86
C LEU A 58 4.31 6.63 3.28
N THR A 59 5.52 6.69 3.83
CA THR A 59 5.79 7.32 5.11
C THR A 59 6.78 8.45 4.90
N MET A 60 6.41 9.65 5.36
CA MET A 60 7.30 10.78 5.49
C MET A 60 7.54 11.05 6.97
N ARG A 61 8.82 11.13 7.37
CA ARG A 61 9.26 11.52 8.72
C ARG A 61 10.56 12.31 8.60
N GLU A 62 10.71 13.36 9.42
CA GLU A 62 11.97 14.12 9.53
C GLU A 62 12.52 14.61 8.18
N GLY A 63 11.63 14.94 7.24
CA GLY A 63 12.01 15.41 5.90
C GLY A 63 12.55 14.32 4.97
N LYS A 64 12.29 13.04 5.26
CA LYS A 64 12.59 11.92 4.38
C LYS A 64 11.32 11.14 4.06
N ALA A 65 11.21 10.65 2.82
CA ALA A 65 10.09 9.85 2.36
C ALA A 65 10.56 8.42 2.03
N THR A 66 9.75 7.45 2.42
CA THR A 66 9.96 6.02 2.13
C THR A 66 8.67 5.44 1.61
N LEU A 67 8.75 4.65 0.55
CA LEU A 67 7.64 3.87 0.03
C LEU A 67 7.87 2.39 0.35
N GLU A 68 6.99 1.79 1.13
CA GLU A 68 6.92 0.34 1.30
C GLU A 68 5.81 -0.21 0.40
N ILE A 69 6.13 -1.21 -0.41
CA ILE A 69 5.14 -2.02 -1.09
C ILE A 69 5.18 -3.43 -0.51
N SER A 70 4.01 -4.02 -0.28
CA SER A 70 3.91 -5.35 0.30
C SER A 70 2.76 -6.15 -0.28
N THR A 71 2.96 -7.47 -0.37
CA THR A 71 1.91 -8.42 -0.71
C THR A 71 1.92 -9.60 0.24
N GLY A 72 0.79 -10.27 0.35
CA GLY A 72 0.67 -11.43 1.20
C GLY A 72 -0.75 -11.95 1.26
N ASN A 73 -1.05 -12.64 2.35
CA ASN A 73 -2.40 -13.12 2.64
C ASN A 73 -2.91 -12.50 3.91
N TYR A 74 -4.21 -12.30 3.97
CA TYR A 74 -4.89 -11.82 5.17
C TYR A 74 -6.05 -12.73 5.55
N ARG A 75 -6.40 -12.69 6.83
CA ARG A 75 -7.59 -13.35 7.35
C ARG A 75 -8.28 -12.45 8.35
N LYS A 76 -9.55 -12.16 8.12
CA LYS A 76 -10.44 -11.37 8.96
C LYS A 76 -11.55 -12.24 9.52
N CYS A 77 -11.43 -12.60 10.79
CA CYS A 77 -12.37 -13.49 11.47
C CYS A 77 -13.32 -12.70 12.38
N PRO A 78 -14.61 -13.05 12.44
CA PRO A 78 -15.53 -12.48 13.42
C PRO A 78 -15.12 -12.89 14.83
N THR A 79 -15.34 -11.99 15.79
CA THR A 79 -15.13 -12.18 17.23
C THR A 79 -16.34 -11.60 17.98
N GLU A 80 -16.47 -11.87 19.28
CA GLU A 80 -17.56 -11.29 20.10
C GLU A 80 -17.56 -9.75 20.10
N ALA A 81 -16.40 -9.12 19.89
CA ALA A 81 -16.24 -7.66 19.89
C ALA A 81 -16.22 -7.04 18.47
N GLY A 82 -16.45 -7.82 17.42
CA GLY A 82 -16.40 -7.37 16.02
C GLY A 82 -15.55 -8.29 15.16
N TYR A 83 -14.38 -7.84 14.72
CA TYR A 83 -13.49 -8.60 13.85
C TYR A 83 -12.03 -8.48 14.29
N VAL A 84 -11.26 -9.55 14.12
CA VAL A 84 -9.80 -9.53 14.17
C VAL A 84 -9.28 -9.76 12.76
N ALA A 85 -8.29 -8.98 12.34
CA ALA A 85 -7.66 -9.10 11.03
C ALA A 85 -6.16 -9.37 11.21
N ASP A 86 -5.70 -10.47 10.64
CA ASP A 86 -4.30 -10.89 10.65
C ASP A 86 -3.73 -10.78 9.23
N TYR A 87 -2.59 -10.10 9.09
CA TYR A 87 -1.90 -9.92 7.81
C TYR A 87 -0.54 -10.62 7.86
N ALA A 88 -0.30 -11.52 6.92
CA ALA A 88 0.97 -12.21 6.73
C ALA A 88 1.65 -11.69 5.45
N LYS A 89 2.60 -10.78 5.61
CA LYS A 89 3.42 -10.26 4.50
C LYS A 89 4.34 -11.37 3.98
N THR A 90 4.25 -11.65 2.68
CA THR A 90 5.08 -12.65 1.99
C THR A 90 6.16 -12.01 1.12
N SER A 91 5.89 -10.80 0.60
CA SER A 91 6.84 -9.97 -0.13
C SER A 91 6.77 -8.56 0.42
N VAL A 92 7.94 -7.96 0.68
CA VAL A 92 8.08 -6.58 1.11
C VAL A 92 9.26 -5.96 0.39
N GLU A 93 9.04 -4.81 -0.20
CA GLU A 93 10.08 -3.96 -0.77
C GLU A 93 9.96 -2.55 -0.20
N ARG A 94 11.09 -1.96 0.17
CA ARG A 94 11.17 -0.59 0.67
C ARG A 94 12.08 0.22 -0.23
N LEU A 95 11.54 1.35 -0.69
CA LEU A 95 12.23 2.30 -1.56
C LEU A 95 12.45 3.57 -0.74
N ASP A 96 13.71 3.92 -0.52
CA ASP A 96 14.06 5.23 0.00
C ASP A 96 13.90 6.24 -1.14
N LEU A 97 12.94 7.15 -0.99
CA LEU A 97 12.70 8.20 -1.98
C LEU A 97 13.61 9.41 -1.73
N GLY A 98 14.30 9.44 -0.59
CA GLY A 98 15.18 10.51 -0.18
C GLY A 98 14.47 11.66 0.52
N GLY A 99 15.17 12.79 0.61
CA GLY A 99 14.74 14.01 1.29
C GLY A 99 14.87 15.26 0.43
N ASP A 100 14.78 15.09 -0.90
CA ASP A 100 14.81 16.23 -1.82
C ASP A 100 13.66 17.21 -1.50
N PRO A 101 13.92 18.54 -1.40
CA PRO A 101 12.89 19.50 -1.03
C PRO A 101 11.67 19.53 -1.96
N GLU A 102 11.84 19.29 -3.26
CA GLU A 102 10.73 19.27 -4.21
C GLU A 102 9.87 18.02 -4.00
N LEU A 103 10.51 16.86 -3.85
CA LEU A 103 9.82 15.61 -3.50
C LEU A 103 9.06 15.74 -2.17
N ILE A 104 9.71 16.25 -1.13
CA ILE A 104 9.09 16.39 0.19
C ILE A 104 7.94 17.39 0.13
N SER A 105 8.08 18.49 -0.62
CA SER A 105 6.99 19.43 -0.88
C SER A 105 5.81 18.74 -1.58
N TYR A 106 6.09 17.91 -2.59
CA TYR A 106 5.07 17.14 -3.29
C TYR A 106 4.37 16.13 -2.37
N VAL A 107 5.11 15.36 -1.57
CA VAL A 107 4.55 14.43 -0.59
C VAL A 107 3.70 15.17 0.45
N LYS A 108 4.17 16.32 0.96
CA LYS A 108 3.41 17.18 1.88
C LYS A 108 2.20 17.85 1.24
N SER A 109 2.22 18.02 -0.08
CA SER A 109 0.99 18.22 -0.86
C SER A 109 0.20 16.92 -0.76
N LEU A 110 -0.10 16.13 -1.78
CA LEU A 110 -1.05 15.00 -1.67
C LEU A 110 -2.39 15.42 -1.03
N LYS A 111 -3.51 14.85 -1.40
CA LYS A 111 -4.81 15.20 -0.77
C LYS A 111 -5.74 14.01 -0.79
N ASN A 112 -5.59 13.19 -1.81
CA ASN A 112 -6.44 12.07 -2.11
C ASN A 112 -5.61 10.91 -2.63
N GLU A 113 -6.29 9.81 -2.88
CA GLU A 113 -5.73 8.59 -3.46
C GLU A 113 -5.12 8.82 -4.85
N GLY A 114 -5.72 9.67 -5.68
CA GLY A 114 -5.22 9.97 -7.03
C GLY A 114 -3.83 10.60 -7.02
N ASP A 115 -3.57 11.53 -6.09
CA ASP A 115 -2.23 12.10 -5.92
C ASP A 115 -1.22 11.03 -5.48
N PHE A 116 -1.65 10.12 -4.59
CA PHE A 116 -0.81 9.02 -4.13
C PHE A 116 -0.51 8.02 -5.24
N ILE A 117 -1.50 7.68 -6.08
CA ILE A 117 -1.31 6.80 -7.24
C ILE A 117 -0.33 7.44 -8.23
N ALA A 118 -0.46 8.73 -8.51
CA ALA A 118 0.48 9.44 -9.40
C ALA A 118 1.93 9.36 -8.89
N LEU A 119 2.13 9.51 -7.58
CA LEU A 119 3.45 9.30 -6.97
C LEU A 119 3.93 7.86 -7.14
N LEU A 120 3.08 6.90 -6.82
CA LEU A 120 3.38 5.48 -6.86
C LEU A 120 3.78 5.04 -8.27
N GLU A 121 3.05 5.47 -9.29
CA GLU A 121 3.36 5.23 -10.69
C GLU A 121 4.71 5.82 -11.08
N ALA A 122 5.00 7.07 -10.72
CA ALA A 122 6.28 7.72 -11.02
C ALA A 122 7.46 6.97 -10.36
N VAL A 123 7.30 6.55 -9.10
CA VAL A 123 8.32 5.78 -8.38
C VAL A 123 8.55 4.41 -9.03
N ILE A 124 7.48 3.69 -9.38
CA ILE A 124 7.59 2.38 -10.05
C ILE A 124 8.23 2.52 -11.43
N GLN A 125 7.88 3.53 -12.22
CA GLN A 125 8.47 3.78 -13.53
C GLN A 125 9.97 4.12 -13.44
N SER A 126 10.35 4.93 -12.44
CA SER A 126 11.76 5.25 -12.17
C SER A 126 12.55 4.00 -11.77
N ALA A 127 12.00 3.20 -10.85
CA ALA A 127 12.60 1.95 -10.42
C ALA A 127 12.72 0.91 -11.57
N ALA A 128 11.81 0.95 -12.54
CA ALA A 128 11.85 0.05 -13.70
C ALA A 128 12.85 0.47 -14.79
N SER A 129 13.27 1.74 -14.78
CA SER A 129 14.22 2.31 -15.76
C SER A 129 15.68 2.24 -15.28
N SER A 130 15.91 1.70 -14.08
CA SER A 130 17.22 1.56 -13.42
C SER A 130 17.66 0.11 -13.31
#